data_AF-A0A920W0A3-F1
#
_entry.id   AF-A0A920W0A3-F1
#
_cell.length_a   1.000
_cell.length_b   1.000
_cell.length_c   1.000
_cell.angle_alpha   90.00
_cell.angle_beta   90.00
_cell.angle_gamma   90.00
#
_symmetry.space_group_name_H-M   'P 1'
#
loop_
_entity.id
_entity.type
_entity.pdbx_description
1 polymer ?
#
loop_
_entity_poly.entity_id
_entity_poly.type
_entity_poly.pdbx_seq_one_letter_code
_entity_poly.pdbx_strand_id
1 'polypeptide(L)' 'MGYLNPFEIMGYEIFIQNATKAGVDGVLVVDMPPADRQSYWTATGGRNRTIYLVSPTTNADRAAFIASIPAVIFITYP' A
#
# COMPACT_ATOMS: atom_id res chain seq x y z
N MET A 1 -9.01 -2.39 -3.44
CA MET A 1 -8.88 -2.53 -1.96
C MET A 1 -8.90 -4.00 -1.63
N GLY A 2 -8.04 -4.48 -0.75
CA GLY A 2 -8.00 -5.90 -0.35
C GLY A 2 -7.04 -6.18 0.79
N TYR A 3 -6.87 -7.46 1.10
CA TYR A 3 -5.90 -7.97 2.07
C TYR A 3 -4.59 -8.37 1.37
N LEU A 4 -3.51 -8.50 2.14
CA LEU A 4 -2.17 -8.82 1.66
C LEU A 4 -2.03 -10.29 1.23
N ASN A 5 -2.69 -11.20 1.96
CA ASN A 5 -2.55 -12.64 1.74
C ASN A 5 -2.82 -13.10 0.28
N PRO A 6 -3.88 -12.65 -0.43
CA PRO A 6 -4.06 -12.98 -1.85
C PRO A 6 -2.90 -12.52 -2.75
N PHE A 7 -2.19 -11.45 -2.38
CA PHE A 7 -1.10 -10.90 -3.17
C PHE A 7 0.17 -11.73 -2.95
N GLU A 8 0.38 -12.20 -1.71
CA GLU A 8 1.47 -13.11 -1.36
C GLU A 8 1.31 -14.47 -2.04
N ILE A 9 0.10 -15.05 -2.00
CA ILE A 9 -0.20 -16.32 -2.67
C ILE A 9 -0.01 -16.20 -4.19
N MET A 10 -0.42 -15.09 -4.79
CA MET A 10 -0.23 -14.84 -6.23
C MET A 10 1.22 -14.54 -6.60
N GLY A 11 2.02 -14.04 -5.65
CA GLY A 11 3.31 -13.40 -5.90
C GLY A 11 3.13 -11.93 -6.33
N TYR A 12 3.89 -11.04 -5.68
CA TYR A 12 3.76 -9.60 -5.87
C TYR A 12 3.98 -9.16 -7.32
N GLU A 13 4.98 -9.73 -8.01
CA GLU A 13 5.28 -9.36 -9.40
C GLU A 13 4.11 -9.65 -10.36
N ILE A 14 3.50 -10.83 -10.22
CA ILE A 14 2.36 -11.26 -11.04
C ILE A 14 1.17 -10.34 -10.77
N PHE A 15 0.88 -10.07 -9.50
CA PHE A 15 -0.18 -9.14 -9.11
C PHE A 15 0.04 -7.76 -9.73
N ILE A 16 1.24 -7.18 -9.60
CA ILE A 16 1.54 -5.85 -10.13
C ILE A 16 1.43 -5.80 -11.65
N GLN A 17 1.93 -6.82 -12.36
CA GLN A 17 1.81 -6.87 -13.82
C GLN A 17 0.34 -6.90 -14.26
N ASN A 18 -0.49 -7.71 -13.61
CA ASN A 18 -1.91 -7.81 -13.92
C ASN A 18 -2.66 -6.52 -13.57
N ALA A 19 -2.38 -5.93 -12.40
CA ALA A 19 -2.94 -4.66 -11.97
C ALA A 19 -2.58 -3.53 -12.95
N THR A 20 -1.31 -3.45 -13.38
CA THR A 20 -0.86 -2.46 -14.36
C THR A 20 -1.54 -2.65 -15.70
N LYS A 21 -1.65 -3.90 -16.20
CA LYS A 21 -2.36 -4.20 -17.47
C LYS A 21 -3.84 -3.84 -17.42
N ALA A 22 -4.46 -3.95 -16.23
CA ALA A 22 -5.85 -3.57 -16.00
C ALA A 22 -6.05 -2.06 -15.80
N GLY A 23 -4.98 -1.25 -15.79
CA GLY A 23 -5.06 0.20 -15.59
C GLY A 23 -5.22 0.62 -14.13
N VAL A 24 -4.78 -0.20 -13.16
CA VAL A 24 -4.83 0.15 -11.74
C VAL A 24 -3.65 1.06 -11.38
N ASP A 25 -3.95 2.26 -10.89
CA ASP A 25 -2.93 3.26 -10.49
C ASP A 25 -2.42 3.09 -9.05
N GLY A 26 -3.21 2.47 -8.18
CA GLY A 26 -2.88 2.35 -6.76
C GLY A 26 -3.73 1.31 -6.04
N VAL A 27 -3.21 0.81 -4.92
CA VAL A 27 -3.87 -0.25 -4.14
C VAL A 27 -3.87 0.10 -2.66
N LEU A 28 -5.05 0.03 -2.06
CA LEU A 28 -5.23 0.02 -0.61
C LEU A 28 -5.17 -1.42 -0.11
N VAL A 29 -4.16 -1.73 0.70
CA VAL A 29 -3.98 -3.02 1.38
C VAL A 29 -4.18 -2.82 2.88
N VAL A 30 -5.27 -3.36 3.40
CA VAL A 30 -5.78 -2.96 4.73
C VAL A 30 -4.93 -3.49 5.90
N ASP A 31 -4.27 -4.62 5.68
CA ASP A 31 -3.48 -5.37 6.66
C ASP A 31 -1.96 -5.27 6.40
N MET A 32 -1.51 -4.42 5.47
CA MET A 32 -0.10 -4.17 5.23
C MET A 32 0.37 -2.91 5.97
N PRO A 33 1.04 -3.05 7.13
CA PRO A 33 1.60 -1.89 7.81
C PRO A 33 2.74 -1.28 6.97
N PRO A 34 3.00 0.04 7.11
CA PRO A 34 4.08 0.71 6.39
C PRO A 34 5.48 0.09 6.59
N ALA A 35 5.71 -0.64 7.69
CA ALA A 35 6.98 -1.29 7.99
C ALA A 35 7.27 -2.51 7.09
N ASP A 36 6.25 -3.27 6.71
CA ASP A 36 6.39 -4.52 5.95
C ASP A 36 6.36 -4.31 4.43
N ARG A 37 6.31 -3.04 3.99
CA ARG A 37 6.10 -2.67 2.59
C ARG A 37 7.25 -3.00 1.66
N GLN A 38 8.45 -3.27 2.19
CA GLN A 38 9.69 -3.24 1.39
C GLN A 38 9.66 -4.25 0.24
N SER A 39 9.19 -5.47 0.51
CA SER A 39 9.08 -6.55 -0.49
C SER A 39 8.08 -6.20 -1.58
N TYR A 40 6.91 -5.67 -1.19
CA TYR A 40 5.89 -5.19 -2.12
C TYR A 40 6.41 -4.03 -2.98
N TRP A 41 7.00 -3.01 -2.35
CA TRP A 41 7.55 -1.83 -3.02
C TRP A 41 8.60 -2.22 -4.06
N THR A 42 9.52 -3.12 -3.70
CA THR A 42 10.56 -3.64 -4.60
C THR A 42 9.93 -4.31 -5.82
N ALA A 43 8.96 -5.19 -5.63
CA ALA A 43 8.26 -5.88 -6.72
C ALA A 43 7.52 -4.92 -7.67
N THR A 44 7.09 -3.76 -7.15
CA THR A 44 6.43 -2.74 -7.99
C THR A 44 7.40 -1.95 -8.86
N GLY A 45 8.70 -1.93 -8.53
CA GLY A 45 9.67 -1.01 -9.11
C GLY A 45 9.29 0.46 -8.90
N GLY A 46 8.54 0.75 -7.83
CA GLY A 46 7.99 2.08 -7.53
C GLY A 46 6.83 2.53 -8.43
N ARG A 47 6.26 1.64 -9.24
CA ARG A 47 5.20 1.98 -10.22
C ARG A 47 3.79 1.98 -9.63
N ASN A 48 3.55 1.22 -8.57
CA ASN A 48 2.23 1.14 -7.93
C ASN A 48 2.20 2.03 -6.68
N ARG A 49 1.17 2.87 -6.56
CA ARG A 49 0.98 3.72 -5.39
C ARG A 49 0.22 2.96 -4.31
N THR A 50 0.94 2.56 -3.26
CA THR A 50 0.29 2.04 -2.05
C THR A 50 -0.49 3.17 -1.38
N ILE A 51 -1.75 2.88 -1.02
CA ILE A 51 -2.58 3.78 -0.24
C ILE A 51 -2.49 3.33 1.22
N TYR A 52 -2.11 4.23 2.13
CA TYR A 52 -2.12 3.99 3.57
C TYR A 52 -3.23 4.76 4.27
N LEU A 53 -3.80 4.15 5.30
CA LEU A 53 -4.84 4.76 6.12
C LEU A 53 -4.23 5.55 7.27
N VAL A 54 -4.76 6.75 7.48
CA VAL A 54 -4.51 7.57 8.68
C VAL A 54 -5.87 7.92 9.30
N SER A 55 -6.01 7.72 10.60
CA SER A 55 -7.19 8.07 11.39
C SER A 55 -6.88 9.19 12.39
N PRO A 56 -7.90 9.84 12.98
CA PRO A 56 -7.69 10.80 14.07
C PRO A 56 -6.95 10.24 15.29
N THR A 57 -6.98 8.91 15.46
CA THR A 57 -6.31 8.19 16.55
C THR A 57 -4.93 7.64 16.15
N THR A 58 -4.48 7.90 14.91
CA THR A 58 -3.15 7.48 14.46
C THR A 58 -2.09 8.29 15.18
N ASN A 59 -1.12 7.61 15.81
CA ASN A 59 0.00 8.25 16.49
C ASN A 59 0.80 9.16 15.53
N ALA A 60 1.27 10.30 16.03
CA ALA A 60 2.00 11.30 15.26
C ALA A 60 3.26 10.74 14.56
N ASP A 61 4.03 9.87 15.21
CA ASP A 61 5.23 9.24 14.64
C ASP A 61 4.86 8.35 13.45
N ARG A 62 3.75 7.60 13.58
CA ARG A 62 3.23 6.77 12.49
C ARG A 62 2.72 7.62 11.33
N ALA A 63 2.01 8.70 11.61
CA ALA A 63 1.55 9.64 10.58
C ALA A 63 2.72 10.29 9.84
N ALA A 64 3.75 10.74 10.57
CA ALA A 64 4.97 11.31 10.00
C ALA A 64 5.73 10.28 9.14
N PHE A 65 5.81 9.01 9.59
CA PHE A 65 6.41 7.94 8.80
C PHE A 65 5.63 7.65 7.50
N ILE A 66 4.30 7.65 7.56
CA ILE A 66 3.46 7.47 6.35
C ILE A 66 3.61 8.66 5.40
N ALA A 67 3.77 9.88 5.92
CA ALA A 67 3.97 11.08 5.11
C ALA A 67 5.37 11.16 4.47
N SER A 68 6.38 10.48 5.03
CA SER A 68 7.75 10.51 4.50
C SER A 68 8.01 9.53 3.37
N ILE A 69 7.02 8.71 2.99
CA ILE A 69 7.18 7.62 2.02
C ILE A 69 6.32 7.87 0.79
N PRO A 70 6.68 7.35 -0.41
CA PRO A 70 5.91 7.57 -1.62
C PRO A 70 4.58 6.81 -1.57
N ALA A 71 3.56 7.44 -1.02
CA ALA A 71 2.25 6.85 -0.82
C ALA A 71 1.12 7.87 -1.03
N VAL A 72 -0.09 7.35 -1.21
CA VAL A 72 -1.31 8.16 -1.12
C VAL A 72 -1.89 7.96 0.28
N ILE A 73 -2.24 9.06 0.94
CA ILE A 73 -2.83 9.04 2.28
C ILE A 73 -4.34 9.14 2.15
N PHE A 74 -5.05 8.20 2.76
CA PHE A 74 -6.50 8.28 2.91
C PHE A 74 -6.84 8.53 4.38
N ILE A 75 -7.47 9.67 4.65
CA ILE A 75 -7.88 10.07 6.00
C ILE A 75 -9.31 9.58 6.23
N THR A 76 -9.49 8.71 7.22
CA THR A 76 -10.82 8.21 7.60
C THR A 76 -11.42 9.13 8.67
N TYR A 77 -12.62 9.65 8.44
CA TYR A 77 -13.43 10.27 9.50
C TYR A 77 -14.41 9.25 10.07
N PRO A 78 -14.79 9.35 11.36
CA PRO A 78 -15.89 8.55 11.93
C PRO A 78 -17.23 8.87 11.27
#